data_AF-A0A1W9URE6-F1
#
_entry.id   AF-A0A1W9URE6-F1
#
_cell.length_a   1.000
_cell.length_b   1.000
_cell.length_c   1.000
_cell.angle_alpha   90.00
_cell.angle_beta   90.00
_cell.angle_gamma   90.00
#
_symmetry.space_group_name_H-M   'P 1'
#
loop_
_entity.id
_entity.type
_entity.pdbx_description
1 polymer ?
#
loop_
_entity_poly.entity_id
_entity_poly.type
_entity_poly.pdbx_seq_one_letter_code
_entity_poly.pdbx_strand_id
1 'polypeptide(L)' 'RHKQRQGLDTMRYYREHGVIRHGADPRETDIGLNGAVIEGKFVDVDKPTFGEQRTRRLDQVLGR' A
#
# COMPACT_ATOMS: atom_id res chain seq x y z
N ARG A 1 26.34 -19.32 9.62
CA ARG A 1 25.27 -19.41 8.59
C ARG A 1 25.45 -18.26 7.60
N HIS A 2 25.58 -18.51 6.29
CA HIS A 2 25.89 -17.45 5.28
C HIS A 2 24.65 -16.61 4.95
N LYS A 3 24.79 -15.28 4.97
CA LYS A 3 23.70 -14.30 4.74
C LYS A 3 23.10 -14.34 3.32
N GLN A 4 23.88 -14.73 2.30
CA GLN A 4 23.40 -14.83 0.91
C GLN A 4 22.32 -15.90 0.72
N ARG A 5 22.42 -17.05 1.39
CA ARG A 5 21.38 -18.09 1.33
C ARG A 5 20.05 -17.57 1.89
N GLN A 6 20.11 -16.82 3.00
CA GLN A 6 18.94 -16.20 3.62
C GLN A 6 18.25 -15.19 2.70
N GLY A 7 19.01 -14.37 1.95
CA GLY A 7 18.43 -13.42 1.00
C GLY A 7 17.67 -14.11 -0.15
N LEU A 8 18.23 -15.18 -0.71
CA LEU A 8 17.58 -15.96 -1.77
C LEU A 8 16.32 -16.66 -1.28
N ASP A 9 16.36 -17.24 -0.08
CA ASP A 9 15.18 -17.87 0.55
C ASP A 9 14.05 -16.85 0.75
N THR A 10 14.38 -15.62 1.19
CA THR A 10 13.40 -14.54 1.33
C THR A 10 12.78 -14.13 0.00
N MET A 11 13.58 -13.98 -1.06
CA MET A 11 13.07 -13.63 -2.39
C MET A 11 12.16 -14.73 -2.95
N ARG A 12 12.52 -15.99 -2.73
CA ARG A 12 11.69 -17.14 -3.10
C ARG A 12 10.38 -17.16 -2.34
N TYR A 13 10.41 -16.89 -1.03
CA TYR A 13 9.21 -16.79 -0.19
C TYR A 13 8.21 -15.75 -0.74
N TYR A 14 8.66 -14.53 -1.03
CA TYR A 14 7.77 -13.48 -1.56
C TYR A 14 7.16 -13.88 -2.91
N ARG A 15 7.94 -14.49 -3.80
CA ARG A 15 7.43 -14.99 -5.09
C ARG A 15 6.38 -16.09 -4.92
N GLU A 16 6.56 -16.99 -3.97
CA GLU A 16 5.65 -18.12 -3.76
C GLU A 16 4.37 -17.74 -3.01
N HIS A 17 4.42 -16.71 -2.17
CA HIS A 17 3.29 -16.27 -1.34
C HIS A 17 2.59 -15.01 -1.86
N GLY A 18 3.12 -14.38 -2.91
CA GLY A 18 2.51 -13.24 -3.59
C GLY A 18 1.22 -13.63 -4.32
N VAL A 19 0.14 -12.88 -4.07
CA VAL A 19 -1.17 -13.09 -4.70
C VAL A 19 -1.66 -11.77 -5.27
N ILE A 20 -1.78 -11.69 -6.60
CA ILE A 20 -2.32 -10.51 -7.27
C ILE A 20 -3.84 -10.45 -7.09
N ARG A 21 -4.35 -9.42 -6.41
CA ARG A 21 -5.78 -9.20 -6.17
C ARG A 21 -6.12 -7.72 -6.15
N HIS A 22 -6.49 -7.18 -7.32
CA HIS A 22 -6.96 -5.80 -7.45
C HIS A 22 -8.32 -5.60 -6.74
N GLY A 23 -8.55 -4.40 -6.23
CA GLY A 23 -9.80 -4.03 -5.54
C GLY A 23 -10.01 -4.72 -4.19
N ALA A 24 -9.00 -5.42 -3.68
CA ALA A 24 -9.07 -6.00 -2.34
C ALA A 24 -9.29 -4.91 -1.29
N ASP A 25 -10.15 -5.17 -0.30
CA ASP A 25 -10.35 -4.27 0.83
C ASP A 25 -9.04 -4.17 1.63
N PRO A 26 -8.44 -2.97 1.79
CA PRO A 26 -7.22 -2.80 2.59
C PRO A 26 -7.31 -3.34 4.02
N ARG A 27 -8.52 -3.43 4.58
CA ARG A 27 -8.76 -3.98 5.92
C ARG A 27 -8.59 -5.50 5.99
N GLU A 28 -8.63 -6.18 4.85
CA GLU A 28 -8.48 -7.63 4.71
C GLU A 28 -7.12 -8.03 4.11
N THR A 29 -6.21 -7.08 3.93
CA THR A 29 -4.92 -7.28 3.24
C THR A 29 -3.74 -7.09 4.19
N ASP A 30 -3.88 -7.52 5.43
CA ASP A 30 -2.81 -7.46 6.42
C ASP A 30 -1.61 -8.34 6.01
N ILE A 31 -0.41 -7.90 6.37
CA ILE A 31 0.84 -8.62 6.07
C ILE A 31 1.31 -9.32 7.34
N GLY A 32 0.89 -10.57 7.51
CA GLY A 32 1.27 -11.44 8.61
C GLY A 32 2.50 -12.31 8.33
N LEU A 33 3.10 -12.85 9.39
CA LEU A 33 4.13 -13.90 9.27
C LEU A 33 3.50 -15.17 8.67
N ASN A 34 4.09 -15.69 7.59
CA ASN A 34 3.62 -16.89 6.87
C ASN A 34 2.25 -16.74 6.19
N GLY A 35 1.76 -15.51 5.97
CA GLY A 35 0.53 -15.22 5.23
C GLY A 35 0.79 -14.93 3.74
N ALA A 36 -0.30 -14.94 2.96
CA ALA A 36 -0.25 -14.46 1.57
C ALA A 36 0.08 -12.96 1.54
N VAL A 37 0.92 -12.55 0.59
CA VAL A 37 1.22 -11.15 0.32
C VAL A 37 0.30 -10.69 -0.80
N ILE A 38 -0.74 -9.94 -0.45
CA ILE A 38 -1.70 -9.45 -1.45
C ILE A 38 -1.08 -8.25 -2.18
N GLU A 39 -1.03 -8.34 -3.50
CA GLU A 39 -0.45 -7.32 -4.38
C GLU A 39 -1.53 -6.78 -5.32
N GLY A 40 -1.52 -5.47 -5.58
CA GLY A 40 -2.42 -4.89 -6.56
C GLY A 40 -2.78 -3.43 -6.30
N LYS A 41 -3.75 -2.95 -7.09
CA LYS A 41 -4.37 -1.64 -6.91
C LYS A 41 -5.52 -1.80 -5.93
N PHE A 42 -5.38 -1.28 -4.72
CA PHE A 42 -6.38 -1.43 -3.65
C PHE A 42 -7.47 -0.35 -3.70
N VAL A 43 -7.04 0.91 -3.64
CA VAL A 43 -7.92 2.07 -3.62
C VAL A 43 -7.60 2.95 -4.81
N ASP A 44 -8.63 3.22 -5.61
CA ASP A 44 -8.56 4.10 -6.78
C ASP A 44 -9.66 5.13 -6.65
N VAL A 45 -9.36 6.25 -5.99
CA VAL A 45 -10.33 7.31 -5.74
C VAL A 45 -9.67 8.65 -5.96
N ASP A 46 -10.42 9.56 -6.60
CA ASP A 46 -10.00 10.94 -6.73
C ASP A 46 -10.10 11.63 -5.36
N LYS A 47 -8.97 12.12 -4.87
CA LYS A 47 -8.88 12.91 -3.65
C LYS A 47 -8.20 14.23 -3.97
N PRO A 48 -8.63 15.33 -3.35
CA PRO A 48 -7.96 16.60 -3.52
C PRO A 48 -6.52 16.46 -3.03
N THR A 49 -5.61 17.01 -3.82
CA THR A 49 -4.22 17.19 -3.48
C THR A 49 -4.09 18.06 -2.23
N PHE A 50 -2.89 18.06 -1.65
CA PHE A 50 -2.58 18.96 -0.55
C PHE A 50 -2.78 20.44 -0.94
N GLY A 51 -2.47 20.83 -2.18
CA GLY A 51 -2.62 22.20 -2.66
C GLY A 51 -4.08 22.65 -2.70
N GLU A 52 -4.96 21.83 -3.26
CA GLU A 52 -6.41 22.09 -3.30
C GLU A 52 -7.00 22.19 -1.88
N GLN A 53 -6.60 21.29 -0.99
CA GLN A 53 -6.99 21.32 0.42
C GLN A 53 -6.50 22.59 1.12
N ARG A 54 -5.25 23.01 0.86
CA ARG A 54 -4.67 24.24 1.42
C ARG A 54 -5.37 25.49 0.92
N THR A 55 -5.64 25.60 -0.38
CA THR A 55 -6.36 26.73 -0.97
C THR A 55 -7.76 26.82 -0.37
N ARG A 56 -8.52 25.71 -0.36
CA ARG A 56 -9.83 25.63 0.28
C ARG A 56 -9.80 26.09 1.74
N ARG A 57 -8.75 25.68 2.48
CA ARG A 57 -8.60 26.08 3.89
C ARG A 57 -8.31 27.58 4.03
N LEU A 58 -7.51 28.17 3.14
CA LEU A 58 -7.20 29.59 3.15
C LEU A 58 -8.44 30.44 2.81
N ASP A 59 -9.22 30.04 1.81
CA ASP A 59 -10.46 30.72 1.43
C ASP A 59 -11.42 30.79 2.64
N GLN A 60 -11.58 29.68 3.36
CA GLN A 60 -12.38 29.61 4.58
C GLN A 60 -11.88 30.54 5.71
N VAL A 61 -10.56 30.68 5.89
CA VAL A 61 -9.99 31.54 6.96
C VAL A 61 -10.05 33.01 6.57
N LEU A 62 -9.80 33.31 5.30
CA LEU A 62 -9.67 34.66 4.79
C LEU A 62 -11.01 35.26 4.32
N GLY A 63 -12.10 34.48 4.38
CA GLY A 63 -13.46 34.94 4.06
C GLY A 63 -13.63 35.32 2.59
N ARG A 64 -12.96 34.59 1.69
CA ARG A 64 -13.10 34.75 0.23
C ARG A 64 -13.82 33.55 -0.38
#